data_AF-B7R2P1-F1
#
_entry.id   AF-B7R2P1-F1
#
_cell.length_a   1.000
_cell.length_b   1.000
_cell.length_c   1.000
_cell.angle_alpha   90.00
_cell.angle_beta   90.00
_cell.angle_gamma   90.00
#
_symmetry.space_group_name_H-M   'P 1'
#
loop_
_entity.id
_entity.type
_entity.pdbx_description
1 polymer ?
#
loop_
_entity_poly.entity_id
_entity_poly.type
_entity_poly.pdbx_seq_one_letter_code
_entity_poly.pdbx_strand_id
1 'polypeptide(L)'
;MDELEFCVKSLSYPLGTLLETLKRKPGEKVEIDGVHLTLPELPFAVKCYFTARALFESLDPVDRKRLGGDMEYVEEFIARVLSSPLGEKIRPYLEKTAEISVRGRLNVDWLEFERRSEKLRPLLERILAGEEPPEVSNLSVDECLLLSYLAGERKKRERVNAVLGKFNPTFREAVKAYFKALRS
;
A
#
# COMPACT_ATOMS: atom_id res chain seq x y z
N MET A 1 -11.13 2.49 5.20
CA MET A 1 -9.82 2.63 4.57
C MET A 1 -9.71 4.04 4.02
N ASP A 2 -8.70 4.78 4.44
CA ASP A 2 -8.38 6.09 3.87
C ASP A 2 -7.32 5.97 2.75
N GLU A 3 -7.00 7.08 2.10
CA GLU A 3 -6.10 7.10 0.96
C GLU A 3 -4.69 6.64 1.33
N LEU A 4 -4.20 6.95 2.54
CA LEU A 4 -2.86 6.55 2.97
C LEU A 4 -2.79 5.03 3.16
N GLU A 5 -3.78 4.44 3.80
CA GLU A 5 -3.89 2.99 3.96
C GLU A 5 -4.00 2.31 2.59
N PHE A 6 -4.83 2.85 1.69
CA PHE A 6 -4.94 2.39 0.31
C PHE A 6 -3.58 2.43 -0.39
N CYS A 7 -2.87 3.56 -0.27
CA CYS A 7 -1.58 3.78 -0.90
C CYS A 7 -0.55 2.75 -0.44
N VAL A 8 -0.37 2.58 0.87
CA VAL A 8 0.61 1.63 1.41
C VAL A 8 0.23 0.19 1.05
N LYS A 9 -1.05 -0.19 1.15
CA LYS A 9 -1.52 -1.54 0.74
C LYS A 9 -1.34 -1.80 -0.76
N SER A 10 -1.42 -0.76 -1.60
CA SER A 10 -1.16 -0.88 -3.04
C SER A 10 0.32 -1.09 -3.38
N LEU A 11 1.23 -0.63 -2.51
CA LEU A 11 2.67 -0.85 -2.62
C LEU A 11 3.08 -2.20 -2.04
N SER A 12 2.57 -2.50 -0.85
CA SER A 12 2.77 -3.76 -0.13
C SER A 12 1.56 -4.01 0.77
N TYR A 13 0.75 -5.01 0.41
CA TYR A 13 -0.45 -5.32 1.20
C TYR A 13 -0.10 -5.70 2.64
N PRO A 14 0.85 -6.63 2.92
CA PRO A 14 1.22 -7.00 4.29
C PRO A 14 1.77 -5.83 5.11
N LEU A 15 2.45 -4.87 4.47
CA LEU A 15 2.94 -3.69 5.18
C LEU A 15 1.79 -2.74 5.51
N GLY A 16 0.85 -2.56 4.59
CA GLY A 16 -0.29 -1.68 4.76
C GLY A 16 -1.32 -2.20 5.78
N THR A 17 -1.37 -3.50 6.08
CA THR A 17 -2.23 -4.02 7.17
C THR A 17 -1.78 -3.53 8.55
N LEU A 18 -0.50 -3.18 8.73
CA LEU A 18 -0.01 -2.58 9.98
C LEU A 18 -0.70 -1.24 10.28
N LEU A 19 -1.16 -0.52 9.25
CA LEU A 19 -1.90 0.73 9.43
C LEU A 19 -3.32 0.53 9.98
N GLU A 20 -3.86 -0.71 9.98
CA GLU A 20 -5.15 -1.05 10.57
C GLU A 20 -5.09 -0.99 12.10
N THR A 21 -3.92 -1.25 12.70
CA THR A 21 -3.73 -1.34 14.15
C THR A 21 -3.09 -0.09 14.75
N LEU A 22 -2.49 0.76 13.92
CA LEU A 22 -1.80 1.98 14.34
C LEU A 22 -2.74 3.18 14.47
N LYS A 23 -2.67 3.86 15.62
CA LYS A 23 -3.34 5.15 15.84
C LYS A 23 -2.53 6.28 15.21
N ARG A 24 -3.17 7.07 14.36
CA ARG A 24 -2.52 8.15 13.61
C ARG A 24 -2.65 9.48 14.31
N LYS A 25 -1.57 10.26 14.35
CA LYS A 25 -1.53 11.62 14.92
C LYS A 25 -0.71 12.56 14.04
N PRO A 26 -1.06 13.86 13.98
CA PRO A 26 -0.23 14.85 13.30
C PRO A 26 1.07 15.11 14.08
N GLY A 27 2.16 15.44 13.37
CA GLY A 27 3.43 15.87 13.96
C GLY A 27 4.41 16.37 12.91
N GLU A 28 5.68 16.58 13.29
CA GLU A 28 6.69 17.15 12.38
C GLU A 28 7.45 16.10 11.55
N LYS A 29 7.42 14.84 12.00
CA LYS A 29 8.26 13.73 11.49
C LYS A 29 7.42 12.46 11.38
N VAL A 30 7.91 11.50 10.61
CA VAL A 30 7.30 10.17 10.54
C VAL A 30 7.86 9.35 11.70
N GLU A 31 7.02 9.07 12.70
CA GLU A 31 7.44 8.33 13.89
C GLU A 31 6.54 7.12 14.12
N ILE A 32 7.15 5.97 14.44
CA ILE A 32 6.43 4.77 14.87
C ILE A 32 6.84 4.43 16.30
N ASP A 33 5.86 4.48 17.19
CA ASP A 33 5.98 4.11 18.61
C ASP A 33 4.96 3.02 18.94
N GLY A 34 5.27 1.79 18.50
CA GLY A 34 4.51 0.55 18.75
C GLY A 34 3.08 0.57 18.22
N VAL A 35 2.22 1.38 18.81
CA VAL A 35 0.78 1.56 18.49
C VAL A 35 0.46 2.92 17.87
N HIS A 36 1.43 3.85 17.80
CA HIS A 36 1.22 5.17 17.21
C HIS A 36 2.04 5.38 15.95
N LEU A 37 1.42 6.04 14.96
CA LEU A 37 2.06 6.57 13.77
C LEU A 37 1.88 8.10 13.75
N THR A 38 2.98 8.82 13.90
CA THR A 38 3.01 10.29 13.73
C THR A 38 3.29 10.60 12.26
N LEU A 39 2.51 11.51 11.68
CA LEU A 39 2.61 11.87 10.27
C LEU A 39 2.78 13.38 10.08
N PRO A 40 3.75 13.81 9.27
CA PRO A 40 3.90 15.20 8.88
C PRO A 40 2.91 15.63 7.80
N GLU A 41 2.69 16.94 7.74
CA GLU A 41 2.01 17.59 6.63
C GLU A 41 2.96 17.68 5.43
N LEU A 42 3.04 16.57 4.69
CA LEU A 42 3.80 16.45 3.45
C LEU A 42 2.87 16.20 2.27
N PRO A 43 3.32 16.52 1.02
CA PRO A 43 2.66 16.06 -0.19
C PRO A 43 2.35 14.57 -0.11
N PHE A 44 1.18 14.16 -0.60
CA PHE A 44 0.64 12.85 -0.28
C PHE A 44 1.54 11.71 -0.79
N ALA A 45 2.13 11.84 -1.98
CA ALA A 45 3.06 10.85 -2.52
C ALA A 45 4.31 10.66 -1.62
N VAL A 46 4.83 11.75 -1.06
CA VAL A 46 5.96 11.73 -0.13
C VAL A 46 5.56 11.07 1.18
N LYS A 47 4.36 11.38 1.67
CA LYS A 47 3.78 10.77 2.86
C LYS A 47 3.62 9.25 2.70
N CYS A 48 3.11 8.77 1.56
CA CYS A 48 3.04 7.34 1.25
C CYS A 48 4.41 6.67 1.35
N TYR A 49 5.41 7.26 0.68
CA TYR A 49 6.76 6.72 0.62
C TYR A 49 7.40 6.63 2.02
N PHE A 50 7.43 7.72 2.77
CA PHE A 50 8.03 7.70 4.10
C PHE A 50 7.26 6.85 5.10
N THR A 51 5.94 6.76 4.97
CA THR A 51 5.13 5.86 5.81
C THR A 51 5.48 4.39 5.54
N ALA A 52 5.51 3.98 4.26
CA ALA A 52 5.91 2.63 3.89
C ALA A 52 7.33 2.31 4.39
N ARG A 53 8.29 3.22 4.17
CA ARG A 53 9.65 3.05 4.69
C ARG A 53 9.70 2.92 6.21
N ALA A 54 9.00 3.79 6.94
CA ALA A 54 8.97 3.74 8.40
C ALA A 54 8.41 2.41 8.91
N LEU A 55 7.30 1.94 8.32
CA LEU A 55 6.71 0.65 8.66
C LEU A 55 7.71 -0.48 8.44
N PHE A 56 8.39 -0.50 7.29
CA PHE A 56 9.37 -1.53 6.96
C PHE A 56 10.58 -1.52 7.89
N GLU A 57 11.09 -0.33 8.21
CA GLU A 57 12.18 -0.15 9.18
C GLU A 57 11.78 -0.51 10.62
N SER A 58 10.47 -0.55 10.91
CA SER A 58 9.94 -0.99 12.20
C SER A 58 9.70 -2.50 12.27
N LEU A 59 9.76 -3.22 11.14
CA LEU A 59 9.59 -4.66 11.14
C LEU A 59 10.73 -5.35 11.88
N ASP A 60 10.40 -6.45 12.55
CA ASP A 60 11.41 -7.39 13.01
C ASP A 60 12.23 -7.96 11.82
N PRO A 61 13.45 -8.47 12.06
CA PRO A 61 14.33 -8.93 10.97
C PRO A 61 13.75 -10.03 10.08
N VAL A 62 12.87 -10.90 10.60
CA VAL A 62 12.26 -11.99 9.84
C VAL A 62 11.25 -11.42 8.86
N ASP A 63 10.35 -10.56 9.33
CA ASP A 63 9.32 -9.93 8.49
C ASP A 63 9.94 -9.01 7.45
N ARG A 64 10.97 -8.26 7.84
CA ARG A 64 11.75 -7.42 6.92
C ARG A 64 12.36 -8.23 5.79
N LYS A 65 12.92 -9.41 6.09
CA LYS A 65 13.48 -10.31 5.08
C LYS A 65 12.39 -10.85 4.14
N ARG A 66 11.22 -11.21 4.67
CA ARG A 66 10.09 -11.70 3.87
C ARG A 66 9.56 -10.63 2.91
N LEU A 67 9.52 -9.38 3.35
CA LEU A 67 9.04 -8.23 2.57
C LEU A 67 10.15 -7.49 1.81
N GLY A 68 11.34 -8.06 1.67
CA GLY A 68 12.45 -7.40 0.99
C GLY A 68 12.10 -6.98 -0.45
N GLY A 69 11.44 -7.86 -1.21
CA GLY A 69 10.99 -7.54 -2.58
C GLY A 69 9.88 -6.50 -2.63
N ASP A 70 9.07 -6.37 -1.56
CA ASP A 70 8.03 -5.35 -1.47
C ASP A 70 8.63 -3.94 -1.36
N MET A 71 9.80 -3.82 -0.74
CA MET A 71 10.50 -2.53 -0.69
C MET A 71 11.05 -2.07 -2.02
N GLU A 72 11.41 -3.00 -2.92
CA GLU A 72 11.79 -2.63 -4.28
C GLU A 72 10.62 -1.92 -4.98
N TYR A 73 9.38 -2.38 -4.80
CA TYR A 73 8.19 -1.70 -5.33
C TYR A 73 7.95 -0.32 -4.69
N VAL A 74 8.26 -0.15 -3.40
CA VAL A 74 8.16 1.15 -2.71
C VAL A 74 9.17 2.15 -3.29
N GLU A 75 10.41 1.71 -3.55
CA GLU A 75 11.44 2.55 -4.16
C GLU A 75 11.14 2.84 -5.65
N GLU A 76 10.62 1.86 -6.40
CA GLU A 76 10.13 2.07 -7.76
C GLU A 76 8.99 3.09 -7.82
N PHE A 77 8.08 3.06 -6.86
CA PHE A 77 7.00 4.04 -6.76
C PHE A 77 7.56 5.46 -6.66
N ILE A 78 8.50 5.72 -5.74
CA ILE A 78 9.01 7.08 -5.58
C ILE A 78 9.84 7.52 -6.80
N ALA A 79 10.61 6.60 -7.41
CA ALA A 79 11.35 6.87 -8.64
C ALA A 79 10.41 7.25 -9.79
N ARG A 80 9.26 6.58 -9.91
CA ARG A 80 8.21 6.93 -10.89
C ARG A 80 7.57 8.28 -10.62
N VAL A 81 7.31 8.61 -9.36
CA VAL A 81 6.76 9.94 -9.03
C VAL A 81 7.79 11.03 -9.35
N LEU A 82 9.07 10.81 -9.03
CA LEU A 82 10.16 11.74 -9.31
C LEU A 82 10.41 11.98 -10.81
N SER A 83 10.10 11.00 -11.66
CA SER A 83 10.19 11.10 -13.12
C SER A 83 8.92 11.67 -13.77
N SER A 84 7.88 11.96 -12.98
CA SER A 84 6.65 12.59 -13.43
C SER A 84 6.67 14.11 -13.22
N PRO A 85 5.70 14.87 -13.77
CA PRO A 85 5.55 16.30 -13.48
C PRO A 85 5.38 16.66 -11.99
N LEU A 86 4.96 15.69 -11.15
CA LEU A 86 4.90 15.89 -9.69
C LEU A 86 6.29 15.89 -9.05
N GLY A 87 7.28 15.27 -9.69
CA GLY A 87 8.63 15.08 -9.18
C GLY A 87 9.32 16.37 -8.80
N GLU A 88 9.22 17.41 -9.63
CA GLU A 88 9.81 18.73 -9.33
C GLU A 88 9.26 19.34 -8.05
N LYS A 89 7.96 19.17 -7.79
CA LYS A 89 7.29 19.71 -6.60
C LYS A 89 7.66 18.94 -5.34
N ILE A 90 7.83 17.63 -5.44
CA ILE A 90 8.05 16.77 -4.28
C ILE A 90 9.52 16.56 -3.92
N ARG A 91 10.44 16.76 -4.88
CA ARG A 91 11.89 16.55 -4.72
C ARG A 91 12.47 17.26 -3.48
N PRO A 92 12.15 18.54 -3.19
CA PRO A 92 12.68 19.21 -2.00
C PRO A 92 12.30 18.53 -0.67
N TYR A 93 11.16 17.83 -0.62
CA TYR A 93 10.69 17.12 0.57
C TYR A 93 11.34 15.74 0.74
N LEU A 94 11.92 15.19 -0.33
CA LEU A 94 12.70 13.96 -0.25
C LEU A 94 14.16 14.26 0.11
N GLU A 95 14.68 15.40 -0.35
CA GLU A 95 16.04 15.89 -0.06
C GLU A 95 16.16 16.47 1.35
N LYS A 96 15.14 17.19 1.83
CA LYS A 96 14.95 17.43 3.27
C LYS A 96 14.42 16.14 3.86
N THR A 97 15.30 15.20 4.18
CA THR A 97 14.95 13.91 4.78
C THR A 97 13.84 14.11 5.79
N ALA A 98 12.61 13.64 5.51
CA ALA A 98 11.66 13.49 6.60
C ALA A 98 12.31 12.50 7.55
N GLU A 99 12.70 12.98 8.73
CA GLU A 99 13.34 12.12 9.71
C GLU A 99 12.34 11.02 10.06
N ILE A 100 12.68 9.78 9.67
CA ILE A 100 11.96 8.59 10.10
C ILE A 100 12.54 8.21 11.46
N SER A 101 11.68 8.18 12.48
CA SER A 101 12.05 7.69 13.81
C SER A 101 11.25 6.43 14.13
N VAL A 102 11.94 5.38 14.55
CA VAL A 102 11.33 4.10 14.89
C VAL A 102 11.71 3.77 16.33
N ARG A 103 10.71 3.70 17.22
CA ARG A 103 10.85 3.43 18.65
C ARG A 103 10.16 2.14 19.10
N GLY A 104 9.72 1.32 18.15
CA GLY A 104 9.07 0.04 18.42
C GLY A 104 9.36 -1.00 17.34
N ARG A 105 8.92 -2.23 17.60
CA ARG A 105 8.89 -3.30 16.60
C ARG A 105 7.45 -3.60 16.22
N LEU A 106 7.23 -3.72 14.92
CA LEU A 106 5.99 -4.19 14.33
C LEU A 106 6.20 -5.61 13.81
N ASN A 107 5.13 -6.41 13.87
CA ASN A 107 5.09 -7.73 13.25
C ASN A 107 3.84 -7.80 12.39
N VAL A 108 3.96 -8.43 11.23
CA VAL A 108 2.83 -8.73 10.36
C VAL A 108 2.09 -9.95 10.92
N ASP A 109 0.76 -9.85 11.00
CA ASP A 109 -0.06 -11.03 11.28
C ASP A 109 -0.15 -11.93 10.04
N TRP A 110 0.85 -12.81 9.90
CA TRP A 110 0.94 -13.73 8.76
C TRP A 110 -0.19 -14.76 8.72
N LEU A 111 -0.74 -15.14 9.87
CA LEU A 111 -1.85 -16.09 9.93
C LEU A 111 -3.11 -15.44 9.36
N GLU A 112 -3.38 -14.19 9.74
CA GLU A 112 -4.48 -13.42 9.17
C GLU A 112 -4.26 -13.15 7.67
N PHE A 113 -3.02 -12.80 7.27
CA PHE A 113 -2.68 -12.62 5.86
C PHE A 113 -2.96 -13.87 5.02
N GLU A 114 -2.51 -15.04 5.47
CA GLU A 114 -2.77 -16.31 4.77
C GLU A 114 -4.27 -16.62 4.73
N ARG A 115 -5.00 -16.44 5.84
CA ARG A 115 -6.45 -16.65 5.89
C ARG A 115 -7.20 -15.77 4.88
N ARG A 116 -6.86 -14.48 4.81
CA ARG A 116 -7.43 -13.55 3.83
C ARG A 116 -7.05 -13.96 2.40
N SER A 117 -5.81 -14.43 2.21
CA SER A 117 -5.30 -14.84 0.91
C SER A 117 -5.99 -16.10 0.38
N GLU A 118 -6.10 -17.15 1.20
CA GLU A 118 -6.78 -18.41 0.86
C GLU A 118 -8.21 -18.18 0.41
N LYS A 119 -8.94 -17.27 1.08
CA LYS A 119 -10.30 -16.88 0.70
C LYS A 119 -10.37 -16.34 -0.74
N LEU A 120 -9.36 -15.61 -1.19
CA LEU A 120 -9.35 -14.92 -2.49
C LEU A 120 -8.64 -15.69 -3.60
N ARG A 121 -7.81 -16.69 -3.29
CA ARG A 121 -7.08 -17.51 -4.28
C ARG A 121 -7.99 -18.10 -5.37
N PRO A 122 -9.17 -18.71 -5.07
CA PRO A 122 -10.03 -19.26 -6.13
C PRO A 122 -10.53 -18.19 -7.10
N LEU A 123 -10.80 -16.98 -6.61
CA LEU A 123 -11.24 -15.87 -7.44
C LEU A 123 -10.11 -15.34 -8.31
N LEU A 124 -8.89 -15.25 -7.76
CA LEU A 124 -7.69 -14.86 -8.50
C LEU A 124 -7.43 -15.82 -9.67
N GLU A 125 -7.50 -17.13 -9.41
CA GLU A 125 -7.28 -18.16 -10.45
C GLU A 125 -8.24 -18.00 -11.62
N ARG A 126 -9.53 -17.78 -11.36
CA ARG A 126 -10.55 -17.53 -12.39
C ARG A 126 -10.25 -16.28 -13.21
N ILE A 127 -9.87 -15.18 -12.56
CA ILE A 127 -9.49 -13.93 -13.25
C ILE A 127 -8.25 -14.16 -14.14
N LEU A 128 -7.25 -14.89 -13.64
CA LEU A 128 -6.04 -15.21 -14.40
C LEU A 128 -6.31 -16.22 -15.53
N ALA A 129 -7.33 -17.07 -15.41
CA ALA A 129 -7.84 -17.89 -16.51
C ALA A 129 -8.60 -17.06 -17.58
N GLY A 130 -9.00 -15.83 -17.24
CA GLY A 130 -9.69 -14.91 -18.15
C GLY A 130 -11.18 -14.83 -17.98
N GLU A 131 -11.69 -15.39 -16.90
CA GLU A 131 -13.03 -15.12 -16.46
C GLU A 131 -13.15 -13.69 -15.92
N GLU A 132 -14.35 -13.15 -16.02
CA GLU A 132 -14.75 -11.88 -15.42
C GLU A 132 -15.83 -12.18 -14.35
N PRO A 133 -15.44 -12.79 -13.21
CA PRO A 133 -16.38 -13.28 -12.21
C PRO A 133 -17.21 -12.13 -11.61
N PRO A 134 -18.56 -12.18 -11.68
CA PRO A 134 -19.42 -11.12 -11.14
C PRO A 134 -19.26 -10.94 -9.62
N GLU A 135 -18.79 -11.96 -8.90
CA GLU A 135 -18.51 -11.95 -7.47
C GLU A 135 -17.52 -10.86 -7.07
N VAL A 136 -16.68 -10.40 -8.01
CA VAL A 136 -15.77 -9.25 -7.83
C VAL A 136 -16.52 -7.99 -7.39
N SER A 137 -17.77 -7.82 -7.79
CA SER A 137 -18.59 -6.66 -7.42
C SER A 137 -18.89 -6.58 -5.91
N ASN A 138 -18.81 -7.70 -5.19
CA ASN A 138 -19.10 -7.79 -3.77
C ASN A 138 -17.85 -7.65 -2.87
N LEU A 139 -16.65 -7.60 -3.46
CA LEU A 139 -15.43 -7.44 -2.70
C LEU A 139 -15.33 -6.05 -2.07
N SER A 140 -14.82 -6.00 -0.84
CA SER A 140 -14.37 -4.76 -0.23
C SER A 140 -13.14 -4.19 -0.96
N VAL A 141 -12.86 -2.90 -0.77
CA VAL A 141 -11.64 -2.26 -1.29
C VAL A 141 -10.38 -2.96 -0.79
N ASP A 142 -10.40 -3.43 0.47
CA ASP A 142 -9.30 -4.17 1.06
C ASP A 142 -9.05 -5.51 0.36
N GLU A 143 -10.10 -6.29 0.12
CA GLU A 143 -10.01 -7.57 -0.60
C GLU A 143 -9.56 -7.36 -2.05
N CYS A 144 -10.00 -6.27 -2.70
CA CYS A 144 -9.52 -5.90 -4.04
C CYS A 144 -8.01 -5.62 -4.06
N LEU A 145 -7.48 -4.91 -3.06
CA LEU A 145 -6.04 -4.64 -2.94
C LEU A 145 -5.26 -5.92 -2.66
N LEU A 146 -5.76 -6.81 -1.80
CA LEU A 146 -5.14 -8.12 -1.56
C LEU A 146 -5.12 -8.96 -2.84
N LEU A 147 -6.23 -9.03 -3.57
CA LEU A 147 -6.32 -9.76 -4.83
C LEU A 147 -5.30 -9.24 -5.86
N SER A 148 -5.14 -7.92 -5.95
CA SER A 148 -4.13 -7.28 -6.78
C SER A 148 -2.71 -7.64 -6.33
N TYR A 149 -2.44 -7.61 -5.03
CA TYR A 149 -1.14 -7.98 -4.46
C TYR A 149 -0.77 -9.43 -4.79
N LEU A 150 -1.69 -10.37 -4.56
CA LEU A 150 -1.51 -11.81 -4.79
C LEU A 150 -1.26 -12.18 -6.26
N ALA A 151 -1.72 -11.36 -7.21
CA ALA A 151 -1.43 -11.57 -8.62
C ALA A 151 0.09 -11.51 -8.93
N GLY A 152 0.88 -10.89 -8.04
CA GLY A 152 2.33 -10.88 -8.07
C GLY A 152 2.88 -10.05 -9.21
N GLU A 153 3.17 -10.69 -10.34
CA GLU A 153 3.80 -10.02 -11.49
C GLU A 153 2.94 -8.87 -12.05
N ARG A 154 3.61 -7.81 -12.49
CA ARG A 154 2.97 -6.57 -12.98
C ARG A 154 1.85 -6.82 -14.01
N LYS A 155 2.08 -7.65 -15.02
CA LYS A 155 1.06 -7.94 -16.06
C LYS A 155 -0.19 -8.62 -15.48
N LYS A 156 0.00 -9.52 -14.51
CA LYS A 156 -1.11 -10.18 -13.79
C LYS A 156 -1.85 -9.18 -12.91
N ARG A 157 -1.14 -8.31 -12.20
CA ARG A 157 -1.73 -7.20 -11.42
C ARG A 157 -2.56 -6.27 -12.30
N GLU A 158 -2.05 -5.86 -13.46
CA GLU A 158 -2.75 -5.01 -14.42
C GLU A 158 -4.06 -5.65 -14.89
N ARG A 159 -4.04 -6.95 -15.21
CA ARG A 159 -5.25 -7.71 -15.57
C ARG A 159 -6.26 -7.74 -14.42
N VAL A 160 -5.82 -8.08 -13.21
CA VAL A 160 -6.70 -8.12 -12.03
C VAL A 160 -7.30 -6.73 -11.78
N ASN A 161 -6.48 -5.67 -11.79
CA ASN A 161 -6.95 -4.30 -11.62
C ASN A 161 -7.94 -3.86 -12.70
N ALA A 162 -7.79 -4.33 -13.94
CA ALA A 162 -8.75 -4.05 -15.00
C ALA A 162 -10.12 -4.68 -14.71
N VAL A 163 -10.14 -5.95 -14.27
CA VAL A 163 -11.39 -6.64 -13.87
C VAL A 163 -12.01 -5.97 -12.66
N LEU A 164 -11.23 -5.72 -11.61
CA LEU A 164 -11.69 -5.00 -10.40
C LEU A 164 -12.24 -3.61 -10.77
N GLY A 165 -11.51 -2.86 -11.60
CA GLY A 165 -11.91 -1.54 -12.05
C GLY A 165 -13.19 -1.56 -12.90
N LYS A 166 -13.44 -2.63 -13.67
CA LYS A 166 -14.64 -2.79 -14.49
C LYS A 166 -15.87 -3.19 -13.67
N PHE A 167 -15.71 -4.13 -12.73
CA PHE A 167 -16.83 -4.79 -12.05
C PHE A 167 -17.05 -4.38 -10.58
N ASN A 168 -16.12 -3.66 -9.96
CA ASN A 168 -16.24 -3.17 -8.59
C ASN A 168 -16.24 -1.62 -8.55
N PRO A 169 -17.43 -0.98 -8.53
CA PRO A 169 -17.55 0.48 -8.49
C PRO A 169 -16.87 1.10 -7.26
N THR A 170 -16.97 0.46 -6.10
CA THR A 170 -16.38 0.94 -4.84
C THR A 170 -14.85 1.01 -4.94
N PHE A 171 -14.23 -0.03 -5.49
CA PHE A 171 -12.79 -0.05 -5.77
C PHE A 171 -12.40 1.03 -6.79
N ARG A 172 -13.19 1.20 -7.86
CA ARG A 172 -12.95 2.25 -8.86
C ARG A 172 -12.95 3.65 -8.23
N GLU A 173 -13.90 3.94 -7.34
CA GLU A 173 -13.95 5.23 -6.65
C GLU A 173 -12.78 5.41 -5.66
N ALA A 174 -12.37 4.36 -4.95
CA ALA A 174 -11.19 4.40 -4.09
C ALA A 174 -9.90 4.68 -4.90
N VAL A 175 -9.74 4.05 -6.05
CA VAL A 175 -8.62 4.32 -6.98
C VAL A 175 -8.63 5.77 -7.46
N LYS A 176 -9.80 6.34 -7.78
CA LYS A 176 -9.93 7.76 -8.17
C LYS A 176 -9.54 8.69 -7.02
N ALA A 177 -10.02 8.43 -5.81
CA ALA A 177 -9.68 9.21 -4.62
C ALA A 177 -8.17 9.18 -4.36
N TYR A 178 -7.57 8.00 -4.44
CA TYR A 178 -6.12 7.81 -4.36
C TYR A 178 -5.35 8.63 -5.40
N PHE A 179 -5.72 8.55 -6.68
CA PHE A 179 -5.04 9.34 -7.73
C PHE A 179 -5.25 10.84 -7.58
N LYS A 180 -6.38 11.26 -7.02
CA LYS A 180 -6.62 12.67 -6.67
C LYS A 180 -5.68 13.11 -5.54
N ALA A 181 -5.55 12.30 -4.49
CA ALA A 181 -4.63 12.55 -3.38
C ALA A 181 -3.17 12.58 -3.83
N LEU A 182 -2.74 11.69 -4.74
CA LEU A 182 -1.37 11.73 -5.29
C LEU A 182 -1.00 13.06 -5.95
N ARG A 183 -1.99 13.82 -6.44
CA ARG A 183 -1.77 15.12 -7.09
C ARG A 183 -1.80 16.30 -6.10
N SER A 184 -2.13 16.06 -4.84
CA SER A 184 -2.18 17.06 -3.77
C SER A 184 -0.89 17.11 -2.95
#